data_AF-A0A7D9EPZ3-F1
#
_entry.id   AF-A0A7D9EPZ3-F1
#
_cell.length_a   1.000
_cell.length_b   1.000
_cell.length_c   1.000
_cell.angle_alpha   90.00
_cell.angle_beta   90.00
_cell.angle_gamma   90.00
#
_symmetry.space_group_name_H-M   'P 1'
#
loop_
_entity.id
_entity.type
_entity.pdbx_description
1 polymer ?
#
loop_
_entity_poly.entity_id
_entity_poly.type
_entity_poly.pdbx_seq_one_letter_code
_entity_poly.pdbx_strand_id
1 'polypeptide(L)'
;MSLLRLKQILRAHFKEKSGTEMYQELTSLCQGPKESAQDFLIRAMNLRQQVIFASQADDSVVKYEKSLVQSLFLHVVETGMQQESIRAKLRPFLEKPGVIDEELMERVNVAVSAETEQQNKMAGVNKGAQVNQVVTNQEPGNWASQNDSEDPAIKKKSTKSKTNLTAEDKAS
;
A
#
# COMPACT_ATOMS: atom_id res chain seq x y z
N MET A 1 43.68 -15.53 -29.80
CA MET A 1 42.51 -15.07 -29.02
C MET A 1 41.34 -14.89 -29.96
N SER A 2 40.19 -15.53 -29.71
CA SER A 2 38.98 -15.38 -30.55
C SER A 2 38.04 -14.31 -29.95
N LEU A 3 37.21 -13.70 -30.79
CA LEU A 3 36.20 -12.71 -30.38
C LEU A 3 35.26 -13.27 -29.30
N LEU A 4 34.84 -14.52 -29.45
CA LEU A 4 33.99 -15.22 -28.47
C LEU A 4 34.65 -15.30 -27.09
N ARG A 5 35.95 -15.62 -27.04
CA ARG A 5 36.68 -15.74 -25.77
C ARG A 5 36.85 -14.38 -25.09
N LEU A 6 37.14 -13.33 -25.86
CA LEU A 6 37.22 -11.97 -25.34
C LEU A 6 35.86 -11.51 -24.79
N LYS A 7 34.76 -11.75 -25.51
CA LYS A 7 33.40 -11.44 -25.07
C LYS A 7 33.05 -12.13 -23.74
N GLN A 8 33.40 -13.42 -23.60
CA GLN A 8 33.24 -14.17 -22.35
C GLN A 8 34.05 -13.56 -21.19
N ILE A 9 35.31 -13.17 -21.43
CA ILE A 9 36.17 -12.54 -20.41
C ILE A 9 35.60 -11.19 -19.96
N LEU A 10 35.17 -10.35 -20.91
CA LEU A 10 34.60 -9.04 -20.59
C LEU A 10 33.29 -9.18 -19.79
N ARG A 11 32.40 -10.08 -20.19
CA ARG A 11 31.16 -10.36 -19.45
C ARG A 11 31.42 -10.80 -18.01
N ALA A 12 32.36 -11.72 -17.82
CA ALA A 12 32.75 -12.16 -16.50
C ALA A 12 33.37 -11.03 -15.67
N HIS A 13 34.22 -10.19 -16.29
CA HIS A 13 34.86 -9.04 -15.63
C HIS A 13 33.86 -7.97 -15.19
N PHE A 14 32.88 -7.66 -16.04
CA PHE A 14 31.83 -6.67 -15.73
C PHE A 14 30.64 -7.24 -14.97
N LYS A 15 30.65 -8.55 -14.63
CA LYS A 15 29.55 -9.25 -13.96
C LYS A 15 28.21 -9.04 -14.68
N GLU A 16 28.26 -9.11 -16.01
CA GLU A 16 27.06 -9.00 -16.84
C GLU A 16 26.10 -10.14 -16.49
N LYS A 17 24.89 -9.79 -16.05
CA LYS A 17 23.86 -10.77 -15.74
C LYS A 17 23.46 -11.52 -17.01
N SER A 18 23.39 -12.84 -16.92
CA SER A 18 22.82 -13.68 -17.96
C SER A 18 21.29 -13.51 -18.03
N GLY A 19 20.69 -13.87 -19.17
CA GLY A 19 19.23 -13.84 -19.31
C GLY A 19 18.52 -14.69 -18.26
N THR A 20 19.13 -15.80 -17.82
CA THR A 20 18.60 -16.64 -16.73
C THR A 20 18.67 -15.95 -15.38
N GLU A 21 19.74 -15.24 -15.05
CA GLU A 21 19.82 -14.46 -13.81
C GLU A 21 18.79 -13.34 -13.79
N MET A 22 18.59 -12.64 -14.90
CA MET A 22 17.56 -11.60 -15.02
C MET A 22 16.14 -12.20 -14.89
N TYR A 23 15.89 -13.39 -15.44
CA TYR A 23 14.60 -14.07 -15.32
C TYR A 23 14.31 -14.50 -13.87
N GLN A 24 15.33 -15.00 -13.17
CA GLN A 24 15.23 -15.33 -11.75
C GLN A 24 15.00 -14.08 -10.90
N GLU A 25 15.70 -12.98 -11.20
CA GLU A 25 15.50 -11.69 -10.54
C GLU A 25 14.07 -11.16 -10.73
N LEU A 26 13.50 -11.33 -11.94
CA LEU A 26 12.11 -10.99 -12.20
C LEU A 26 11.17 -11.84 -11.35
N THR A 27 11.43 -13.14 -11.24
CA THR A 27 10.60 -14.08 -10.47
C THR A 27 10.51 -13.70 -9.00
N SER A 28 11.59 -13.20 -8.40
CA SER A 28 11.64 -12.80 -6.99
C SER A 28 11.42 -11.30 -6.77
N LEU A 29 11.00 -10.56 -7.78
CA LEU A 29 10.90 -9.11 -7.71
C LEU A 29 9.74 -8.70 -6.81
N CYS A 30 10.00 -7.83 -5.83
CA CYS A 30 8.99 -7.22 -4.99
C CYS A 30 9.26 -5.73 -4.80
N GLN A 31 8.22 -5.00 -4.44
CA GLN A 31 8.29 -3.58 -4.13
C GLN A 31 9.09 -3.39 -2.83
N GLY A 32 10.11 -2.53 -2.88
CA GLY A 32 10.93 -2.18 -1.72
C GLY A 32 10.17 -1.34 -0.68
N PRO A 33 10.62 -1.30 0.59
CA PRO A 33 9.91 -0.62 1.67
C PRO A 33 9.79 0.91 1.52
N LYS A 34 10.61 1.51 0.66
CA LYS A 34 10.61 2.97 0.38
C LYS A 34 10.33 3.27 -1.09
N GLU A 35 10.01 2.24 -1.86
CA GLU A 35 9.76 2.35 -3.30
C GLU A 35 8.29 2.66 -3.53
N SER A 36 7.97 3.60 -4.41
CA SER A 36 6.59 3.84 -4.81
C SER A 36 6.05 2.69 -5.66
N ALA A 37 4.73 2.55 -5.77
CA ALA A 37 4.14 1.52 -6.63
C ALA A 37 4.50 1.77 -8.11
N GLN A 38 4.61 3.04 -8.49
CA GLN A 38 5.07 3.49 -9.81
C GLN A 38 6.51 3.04 -10.09
N ASP A 39 7.44 3.33 -9.17
CA ASP A 39 8.86 2.99 -9.36
C ASP A 39 9.06 1.48 -9.45
N PHE A 40 8.33 0.72 -8.61
CA PHE A 40 8.30 -0.73 -8.69
C PHE A 40 7.84 -1.22 -10.06
N LEU A 41 6.74 -0.68 -10.58
CA LEU A 41 6.22 -1.07 -11.89
C LEU A 41 7.23 -0.77 -13.01
N ILE A 42 7.83 0.42 -13.01
CA ILE A 42 8.86 0.81 -13.98
C ILE A 42 10.06 -0.15 -13.92
N ARG A 43 10.50 -0.50 -12.71
CA ARG A 43 11.59 -1.46 -12.51
C ARG A 43 11.23 -2.85 -13.04
N ALA A 44 10.01 -3.32 -12.80
CA ALA A 44 9.52 -4.59 -13.33
C ALA A 44 9.44 -4.58 -14.87
N MET A 45 8.96 -3.49 -15.48
CA MET A 45 8.92 -3.32 -16.95
C MET A 45 10.32 -3.35 -17.55
N ASN A 46 11.25 -2.60 -16.96
CA ASN A 46 12.64 -2.57 -17.39
C ASN A 46 13.30 -3.94 -17.30
N LEU A 47 13.02 -4.70 -16.24
CA LEU A 47 13.58 -6.04 -16.06
C LEU A 47 12.98 -7.05 -17.05
N ARG A 48 11.65 -7.02 -17.27
CA ARG A 48 10.98 -7.79 -18.33
C ARG A 48 11.64 -7.55 -19.69
N GLN A 49 11.87 -6.29 -20.03
CA GLN A 49 12.48 -5.92 -21.31
C GLN A 49 13.94 -6.40 -21.41
N GLN A 50 14.72 -6.29 -20.33
CA GLN A 50 16.09 -6.80 -20.28
C GLN A 50 16.14 -8.33 -20.46
N VAL A 51 15.24 -9.09 -19.83
CA VAL A 51 15.13 -10.55 -20.03
C VAL A 51 14.88 -10.89 -21.50
N ILE A 52 13.92 -10.20 -22.13
CA ILE A 52 13.57 -10.42 -23.55
C ILE A 52 14.77 -10.12 -24.46
N PHE A 53 15.52 -9.05 -24.19
CA PHE A 53 16.71 -8.71 -24.96
C PHE A 53 17.86 -9.69 -24.76
N ALA A 54 18.19 -10.02 -23.51
CA ALA A 54 19.25 -10.97 -23.17
C ALA A 54 18.96 -12.36 -23.76
N SER A 55 17.69 -12.76 -23.77
CA SER A 55 17.22 -14.00 -24.38
C SER A 55 17.39 -14.06 -25.90
N GLN A 56 17.36 -12.93 -26.59
CA GLN A 56 17.45 -12.87 -28.05
C GLN A 56 18.88 -12.72 -28.55
N ALA A 57 19.84 -12.48 -27.66
CA ALA A 57 21.25 -12.41 -28.02
C ALA A 57 21.73 -13.72 -28.67
N ASP A 58 22.51 -13.62 -29.75
CA ASP A 58 22.98 -14.77 -30.55
C ASP A 58 23.77 -15.80 -29.73
N ASP A 59 24.33 -15.38 -28.61
CA ASP A 59 25.11 -16.22 -27.71
C ASP A 59 24.40 -16.57 -26.40
N SER A 60 23.08 -16.32 -26.33
CA SER A 60 22.28 -16.82 -25.22
C SER A 60 22.10 -18.34 -25.33
N VAL A 61 22.44 -19.04 -24.25
CA VAL A 61 22.22 -20.49 -24.11
C VAL A 61 20.72 -20.80 -23.92
N VAL A 62 19.98 -19.88 -23.28
CA VAL A 62 18.56 -20.07 -22.95
C VAL A 62 17.73 -18.99 -23.64
N LYS A 63 16.68 -19.42 -24.35
CA LYS A 63 15.70 -18.51 -24.97
C LYS A 63 14.37 -18.60 -24.22
N TYR A 64 13.84 -17.45 -23.84
CA TYR A 64 12.55 -17.27 -23.20
C TYR A 64 11.53 -16.75 -24.21
N GLU A 65 10.39 -17.44 -24.28
CA GLU A 65 9.26 -16.98 -25.08
C GLU A 65 8.67 -15.69 -24.51
N LYS A 66 8.34 -14.73 -25.38
CA LYS A 66 7.82 -13.42 -24.94
C LYS A 66 6.55 -13.54 -24.11
N SER A 67 5.67 -14.48 -24.48
CA SER A 67 4.43 -14.75 -23.75
C SER A 67 4.68 -15.28 -22.33
N LEU A 68 5.69 -16.13 -22.16
CA LEU A 68 6.08 -16.65 -20.84
C LEU A 68 6.59 -15.52 -19.95
N VAL A 69 7.49 -14.68 -20.47
CA VAL A 69 8.04 -13.54 -19.70
C VAL A 69 6.93 -12.54 -19.37
N GLN A 70 5.98 -12.31 -20.28
CA GLN A 70 4.82 -11.46 -20.05
C GLN A 70 3.93 -12.00 -18.93
N SER A 71 3.57 -13.28 -18.96
CA SER A 71 2.76 -13.90 -17.92
C SER A 71 3.45 -13.84 -16.55
N LEU A 72 4.75 -14.09 -16.51
CA LEU A 72 5.55 -13.95 -15.28
C LEU A 72 5.55 -12.50 -14.78
N PHE A 73 5.77 -11.53 -15.67
CA PHE A 73 5.74 -10.12 -15.32
C PHE A 73 4.40 -9.71 -14.69
N LEU A 74 3.27 -10.09 -15.30
CA LEU A 74 1.95 -9.76 -14.75
C LEU A 74 1.73 -10.39 -13.37
N HIS A 75 2.16 -11.64 -13.19
CA HIS A 75 2.11 -12.32 -11.90
C HIS A 75 2.98 -11.63 -10.83
N VAL A 76 4.18 -11.21 -11.20
CA VAL A 76 5.11 -10.47 -10.34
C VAL A 76 4.55 -9.10 -9.95
N VAL A 77 3.91 -8.40 -10.89
CA VAL A 77 3.23 -7.14 -10.60
C VAL A 77 2.05 -7.34 -9.65
N GLU A 78 1.28 -8.43 -9.81
CA GLU A 78 0.15 -8.75 -8.93
C GLU A 78 0.60 -9.07 -7.50
N THR A 79 1.67 -9.86 -7.35
CA THR A 79 2.12 -10.38 -6.05
C THR A 79 3.18 -9.52 -5.36
N GLY A 80 3.95 -8.75 -6.13
CA GLY A 80 5.10 -7.97 -5.66
C GLY A 80 4.74 -6.60 -5.09
N MET A 81 3.52 -6.08 -5.33
CA MET A 81 3.08 -4.82 -4.74
C MET A 81 2.71 -4.96 -3.26
N GLN A 82 3.06 -3.95 -2.45
CA GLN A 82 2.82 -3.99 -1.00
C GLN A 82 1.37 -3.69 -0.62
N GLN A 83 0.76 -2.69 -1.25
CA GLN A 83 -0.56 -2.19 -0.86
C GLN A 83 -1.67 -3.04 -1.49
N GLU A 84 -2.42 -3.77 -0.65
CA GLU A 84 -3.53 -4.63 -1.12
C GLU A 84 -4.62 -3.82 -1.84
N SER A 85 -4.90 -2.60 -1.39
CA SER A 85 -5.91 -1.74 -2.04
C SER A 85 -5.54 -1.36 -3.47
N ILE A 86 -4.24 -1.20 -3.76
CA ILE A 86 -3.72 -0.97 -5.11
C ILE A 86 -3.81 -2.27 -5.93
N ARG A 87 -3.37 -3.39 -5.36
CA ARG A 87 -3.43 -4.72 -6.02
C ARG A 87 -4.84 -5.09 -6.44
N ALA A 88 -5.82 -4.90 -5.55
CA ALA A 88 -7.22 -5.20 -5.83
C ALA A 88 -7.77 -4.39 -7.02
N LYS A 89 -7.36 -3.12 -7.16
CA LYS A 89 -7.77 -2.26 -8.30
C LYS A 89 -7.08 -2.66 -9.61
N LEU A 90 -5.88 -3.23 -9.55
CA LEU A 90 -5.10 -3.63 -10.72
C LEU A 90 -5.44 -5.02 -11.26
N ARG A 91 -5.88 -5.95 -10.40
CA ARG A 91 -6.15 -7.35 -10.76
C ARG A 91 -6.94 -7.54 -12.07
N PRO A 92 -8.03 -6.79 -12.37
CA PRO A 92 -8.78 -6.95 -13.62
C PRO A 92 -7.98 -6.64 -14.90
N PHE A 93 -6.89 -5.89 -14.78
CA PHE A 93 -5.99 -5.53 -15.88
C PHE A 93 -4.85 -6.53 -16.01
N LEU A 94 -4.39 -7.11 -14.89
CA LEU A 94 -3.30 -8.09 -14.85
C LEU A 94 -3.73 -9.48 -15.36
N GLU A 95 -5.02 -9.79 -15.34
CA GLU A 95 -5.57 -11.02 -15.95
C GLU A 95 -5.53 -10.99 -17.48
N LYS A 96 -5.34 -9.82 -18.10
CA LYS A 96 -5.31 -9.64 -19.55
C LYS A 96 -3.86 -9.74 -20.05
N PRO A 97 -3.49 -10.79 -20.81
CA PRO A 97 -2.10 -10.98 -21.25
C PRO A 97 -1.59 -9.86 -22.16
N GLY A 98 -2.50 -9.16 -22.85
CA GLY A 98 -2.19 -8.10 -23.82
C GLY A 98 -2.31 -6.67 -23.29
N VAL A 99 -2.35 -6.47 -21.97
CA VAL A 99 -2.30 -5.11 -21.40
C VAL A 99 -1.00 -4.41 -21.81
N ILE A 100 -1.12 -3.19 -22.33
CA ILE A 100 0.05 -2.38 -22.73
C ILE A 100 0.62 -1.62 -21.52
N ASP A 101 1.91 -1.30 -21.58
CA ASP A 101 2.63 -0.69 -20.46
C ASP A 101 2.01 0.66 -20.05
N GLU A 102 1.56 1.46 -21.03
CA GLU A 102 0.92 2.75 -20.82
C GLU A 102 -0.39 2.63 -20.04
N GLU A 103 -1.23 1.65 -20.42
CA GLU A 103 -2.49 1.38 -19.71
C GLU A 103 -2.19 0.96 -18.28
N LEU A 104 -1.23 0.05 -18.07
CA LEU A 104 -0.88 -0.42 -16.74
C LEU A 104 -0.37 0.73 -15.85
N MET A 105 0.46 1.62 -16.41
CA MET A 105 0.96 2.80 -15.72
C MET A 105 -0.16 3.77 -15.32
N GLU A 106 -1.10 4.04 -16.23
CA GLU A 106 -2.27 4.86 -15.94
C GLU A 106 -3.09 4.28 -14.78
N ARG A 107 -3.34 2.96 -14.80
CA ARG A 107 -4.11 2.29 -13.73
C ARG A 107 -3.40 2.36 -12.38
N VAL A 108 -2.09 2.20 -12.34
CA VAL A 108 -1.31 2.37 -11.09
C VAL A 108 -1.46 3.79 -10.57
N ASN A 109 -1.32 4.81 -11.42
CA ASN A 109 -1.46 6.20 -11.01
C ASN A 109 -2.85 6.48 -10.41
N VAL A 110 -3.91 6.04 -11.07
CA VAL A 110 -5.29 6.18 -10.57
C VAL A 110 -5.46 5.46 -9.22
N ALA A 111 -4.94 4.24 -9.10
CA ALA A 111 -5.04 3.45 -7.87
C ALA A 111 -4.33 4.12 -6.68
N VAL A 112 -3.12 4.64 -6.91
CA VAL A 112 -2.29 5.36 -5.92
C VAL A 112 -2.94 6.68 -5.51
N SER A 113 -3.48 7.45 -6.46
CA SER A 113 -4.18 8.70 -6.14
C SER A 113 -5.42 8.46 -5.28
N ALA A 114 -6.23 7.46 -5.65
CA ALA A 114 -7.40 7.08 -4.87
C ALA A 114 -7.03 6.55 -3.46
N GLU A 115 -5.91 5.83 -3.34
CA GLU A 115 -5.40 5.40 -2.03
C GLU A 115 -4.93 6.56 -1.17
N THR A 116 -4.21 7.52 -1.76
CA THR A 116 -3.77 8.74 -1.08
C THR A 116 -4.97 9.53 -0.53
N GLU A 117 -6.05 9.64 -1.32
CA GLU A 117 -7.29 10.28 -0.87
C GLU A 117 -7.93 9.53 0.32
N GLN A 118 -7.98 8.20 0.26
CA GLN A 118 -8.51 7.37 1.35
C GLN A 118 -7.71 7.53 2.64
N GLN A 119 -6.38 7.52 2.55
CA GLN A 119 -5.49 7.73 3.69
C GLN A 119 -5.69 9.12 4.30
N ASN A 120 -5.84 10.16 3.47
CA ASN A 120 -6.10 11.52 3.95
C ASN A 120 -7.45 11.64 4.67
N LYS A 121 -8.49 10.96 4.17
CA LYS A 121 -9.80 10.91 4.84
C LYS A 121 -9.72 10.19 6.18
N MET A 122 -9.08 9.02 6.23
CA MET A 122 -8.90 8.26 7.48
C MET A 122 -8.06 9.03 8.52
N ALA A 123 -7.00 9.72 8.10
CA ALA A 123 -6.22 10.59 8.97
C ALA A 123 -7.04 11.76 9.53
N GLY A 124 -8.03 12.25 8.78
CA GLY A 124 -8.95 13.31 9.20
C GLY A 124 -10.03 12.86 10.20
N VAL A 125 -10.47 11.60 10.14
CA VAL A 125 -11.55 11.05 11.00
C VAL A 125 -11.14 10.95 12.48
N ASN A 126 -9.84 10.89 12.78
CA ASN A 126 -9.35 10.88 14.17
C ASN A 126 -9.48 12.23 14.89
N LYS A 127 -9.90 13.30 14.20
CA LYS A 127 -10.22 14.60 14.82
C LYS A 127 -11.70 14.66 15.20
N GLY A 128 -12.06 13.90 16.25
CA GLY A 128 -13.30 14.08 17.01
C GLY A 128 -14.59 13.98 16.19
N ALA A 129 -15.03 12.76 15.90
CA ALA A 129 -16.42 12.52 15.51
C ALA A 129 -17.35 12.85 16.70
N GLN A 130 -17.90 14.06 16.74
CA GLN A 130 -19.05 14.36 17.62
C GLN A 130 -20.31 13.76 17.00
N VAL A 131 -20.76 12.66 17.60
CA VAL A 131 -22.04 12.03 17.30
C VAL A 131 -23.14 12.89 17.93
N ASN A 132 -24.00 13.51 17.11
CA ASN A 132 -25.22 14.12 17.62
C ASN A 132 -26.22 13.02 17.97
N GLN A 133 -26.55 12.91 19.26
CA GLN A 133 -27.59 12.03 19.76
C GLN A 133 -28.96 12.56 19.31
N VAL A 134 -29.68 11.78 18.49
CA VAL A 134 -31.08 12.08 18.18
C VAL A 134 -31.92 11.69 19.39
N VAL A 135 -32.37 12.69 20.15
CA VAL A 135 -33.39 12.49 21.18
C VAL A 135 -34.72 12.23 20.47
N THR A 136 -35.13 10.97 20.40
CA THR A 136 -36.51 10.62 20.10
C THR A 136 -37.36 10.92 21.33
N ASN A 137 -38.14 11.99 21.29
CA ASN A 137 -39.20 12.23 22.26
C ASN A 137 -40.27 11.14 22.08
N GLN A 138 -40.16 10.05 22.83
CA GLN A 138 -41.30 9.18 23.11
C GLN A 138 -41.92 9.66 24.42
N GLU A 139 -43.20 10.04 24.34
CA GLU A 139 -44.03 10.38 25.49
C GLU A 139 -44.07 9.22 26.50
N PRO A 140 -44.02 9.49 27.81
CA PRO A 140 -43.97 8.45 28.83
C PRO A 140 -45.34 7.80 29.03
N GLY A 141 -45.47 6.56 28.57
CA GLY A 141 -46.56 5.66 28.94
C GLY A 141 -46.42 5.21 30.39
N ASN A 142 -47.35 5.67 31.22
CA ASN A 142 -47.54 5.36 32.64
C ASN A 142 -47.74 3.86 32.91
N TRP A 143 -46.88 3.25 33.74
CA TRP A 143 -47.21 2.03 34.49
C TRP A 143 -46.78 2.20 35.94
N ALA A 144 -47.78 2.43 36.78
CA ALA A 144 -47.67 2.36 38.22
C ALA A 144 -47.67 0.89 38.66
N SER A 145 -46.74 0.52 39.52
CA SER A 145 -46.97 -0.48 40.58
C SER A 145 -45.95 -0.29 41.70
N GLN A 146 -46.51 -0.13 42.90
CA GLN A 146 -45.87 0.00 44.20
C GLN A 146 -45.01 -1.22 44.55
N ASN A 147 -44.00 -1.02 45.41
CA ASN A 147 -43.95 -1.68 46.73
C ASN A 147 -42.91 -1.00 47.63
N ASP A 148 -43.35 -0.78 48.87
CA ASP A 148 -42.64 -0.20 50.02
C ASP A 148 -41.44 -1.05 50.50
N SER A 149 -40.47 -0.38 51.15
CA SER A 149 -40.03 -0.65 52.53
C SER A 149 -38.75 0.14 52.93
N GLU A 150 -38.93 1.12 53.83
CA GLU A 150 -38.12 1.51 55.02
C GLU A 150 -36.62 1.94 54.92
N ASP A 151 -36.39 3.27 54.94
CA ASP A 151 -35.63 4.16 55.89
C ASP A 151 -34.23 3.80 56.50
N PRO A 152 -33.45 4.72 57.16
CA PRO A 152 -33.15 6.16 56.95
C PRO A 152 -31.62 6.53 56.96
N ALA A 153 -31.33 7.80 56.63
CA ALA A 153 -30.20 8.65 57.06
C ALA A 153 -28.80 8.37 56.43
N ILE A 154 -28.03 9.37 55.97
CA ILE A 154 -27.33 10.39 56.78
C ILE A 154 -26.88 11.58 55.91
N LYS A 155 -27.01 12.78 56.49
CA LYS A 155 -26.57 14.13 56.07
C LYS A 155 -25.07 14.24 55.70
N LYS A 156 -24.74 15.17 54.80
CA LYS A 156 -23.78 16.32 54.95
C LYS A 156 -23.51 16.97 53.57
N LYS A 157 -24.02 18.17 53.32
CA LYS A 157 -23.39 19.49 53.51
C LYS A 157 -22.09 19.71 52.73
N SER A 158 -22.14 20.72 51.83
CA SER A 158 -21.21 21.89 51.80
C SER A 158 -19.80 21.60 51.23
N THR A 159 -19.10 22.42 50.45
CA THR A 159 -19.24 23.81 50.01
C THR A 159 -18.19 24.09 48.93
N LYS A 160 -18.57 24.96 48.00
CA LYS A 160 -17.80 25.89 47.16
C LYS A 160 -16.49 26.42 47.78
N SER A 161 -15.44 26.62 46.96
CA SER A 161 -14.48 27.76 46.93
C SER A 161 -13.39 27.45 45.86
N LYS A 162 -13.41 27.97 44.64
CA LYS A 162 -13.02 29.30 44.12
C LYS A 162 -11.58 29.76 44.44
N THR A 163 -10.90 30.17 43.34
CA THR A 163 -9.92 31.28 43.18
C THR A 163 -8.50 31.05 43.73
N ASN A 164 -7.39 31.46 43.12
CA ASN A 164 -7.13 32.36 41.99
C ASN A 164 -5.60 32.45 41.71
N LEU A 165 -5.23 32.94 40.49
CA LEU A 165 -4.05 33.79 40.15
C LEU A 165 -2.64 33.21 40.40
N THR A 166 -1.53 33.52 39.70
CA THR A 166 -1.06 34.51 38.69
C THR A 166 0.31 33.98 38.22
N ALA A 167 0.62 33.95 36.92
CA ALA A 167 1.47 34.91 36.18
C ALA A 167 2.99 34.80 36.40
N GLU A 168 3.69 35.20 35.32
CA GLU A 168 5.11 35.55 35.16
C GLU A 168 6.05 34.38 34.75
N ASP A 169 6.56 34.28 33.52
CA ASP A 169 7.35 35.21 32.67
C ASP A 169 8.84 35.22 33.05
N LYS A 170 9.71 34.65 32.19
CA LYS A 170 11.01 35.19 31.73
C LYS A 170 11.95 34.16 31.09
N ALA A 171 12.35 34.50 29.87
CA ALA A 171 13.72 34.58 29.35
C ALA A 171 14.73 33.44 29.61
N SER A 172 15.16 32.77 28.54
CA SER A 172 16.49 32.93 27.93
C SER A 172 16.55 32.27 26.56
#